data_AF-A0A8T7GXQ8-F1
#
_entry.id   AF-A0A8T7GXQ8-F1
#
_cell.length_a   1.000
_cell.length_b   1.000
_cell.length_c   1.000
_cell.angle_alpha   90.00
_cell.angle_beta   90.00
_cell.angle_gamma   90.00
#
_symmetry.space_group_name_H-M   'P 1'
#
loop_
_entity.id
_entity.type
_entity.pdbx_description
1 polymer ?
#
loop_
_entity_poly.entity_id
_entity_poly.type
_entity_poly.pdbx_seq_one_letter_code
_entity_poly.pdbx_strand_id
1 'polypeptide(L)'
;MAEPVRLIGFYGFGPASAVMRRNARMLVERLREIGIPVVYEEVTVPALDFEEFEPFVKMDDTEVYIPSVHVDIDKLVDYFISVELARLQPLLPAPPLHAEG
;
A
#
# COMPACT_ATOMS: atom_id res chain seq x y z
N MET A 1 -13.36 -17.99 8.48
CA MET A 1 -11.98 -17.54 8.23
C MET A 1 -12.09 -16.21 7.53
N ALA A 2 -11.36 -15.18 7.96
CA ALA A 2 -11.35 -13.90 7.23
C ALA A 2 -10.79 -14.14 5.81
N GLU A 3 -11.39 -13.51 4.81
CA GLU A 3 -10.84 -13.53 3.45
C GLU A 3 -9.46 -12.85 3.45
N PRO A 4 -8.50 -13.36 2.66
CA PRO A 4 -7.18 -12.74 2.58
C PRO A 4 -7.28 -11.38 1.88
N VAL A 5 -6.64 -10.36 2.46
CA VAL A 5 -6.50 -9.05 1.82
C VAL A 5 -5.60 -9.18 0.61
N ARG A 6 -6.00 -8.65 -0.55
CA ARG A 6 -5.19 -8.69 -1.77
C ARG A 6 -4.43 -7.38 -1.95
N LEU A 7 -3.11 -7.47 -2.07
CA LEU A 7 -2.22 -6.38 -2.45
C LEU A 7 -1.64 -6.61 -3.84
N ILE A 8 -1.77 -5.62 -4.72
CA ILE A 8 -1.19 -5.65 -6.07
C ILE A 8 -0.30 -4.43 -6.24
N GLY A 9 1.00 -4.64 -6.42
CA GLY A 9 1.96 -3.57 -6.68
C GLY A 9 2.26 -3.42 -8.17
N PHE A 10 2.17 -2.19 -8.69
CA PHE A 10 2.51 -1.84 -10.07
C PHE A 10 3.84 -1.10 -10.08
N TYR A 11 4.86 -1.70 -10.68
CA TYR A 11 6.23 -1.23 -10.60
C TYR A 11 6.84 -1.05 -11.98
N GLY A 12 7.45 0.09 -12.22
CA GLY A 12 8.26 0.38 -13.38
C GLY A 12 9.72 0.01 -13.17
N PHE A 13 10.57 0.66 -13.94
CA PHE A 13 12.01 0.54 -13.88
C PHE A 13 12.61 1.84 -13.33
N GLY A 14 13.08 1.79 -12.09
CA GLY A 14 13.76 2.92 -11.47
C GLY A 14 13.84 2.79 -9.95
N PRO A 15 14.42 3.81 -9.30
CA PRO A 15 14.67 3.79 -7.86
C PRO A 15 13.38 3.87 -7.03
N ALA A 16 12.36 4.61 -7.47
CA ALA A 16 11.10 4.73 -6.75
C ALA A 16 10.37 3.39 -6.73
N SER A 17 10.26 2.75 -7.89
CA SER A 17 9.69 1.41 -8.04
C SER A 17 10.45 0.37 -7.21
N ALA A 18 11.78 0.42 -7.21
CA ALA A 18 12.61 -0.49 -6.42
C ALA A 18 12.39 -0.34 -4.91
N VAL A 19 12.34 0.89 -4.40
CA VAL A 19 12.14 1.16 -2.98
C VAL A 19 10.71 0.82 -2.54
N MET A 20 9.71 1.24 -3.31
CA MET A 20 8.31 0.92 -3.02
C MET A 20 8.07 -0.60 -3.03
N ARG A 21 8.62 -1.33 -4.01
CA ARG A 21 8.55 -2.80 -4.05
C ARG A 21 9.15 -3.45 -2.81
N ARG A 22 10.31 -2.95 -2.35
CA ARG A 22 10.92 -3.45 -1.10
C ARG A 22 10.01 -3.21 0.10
N ASN A 23 9.47 -1.99 0.23
CA ASN A 23 8.61 -1.64 1.36
C ASN A 23 7.30 -2.44 1.35
N ALA A 24 6.70 -2.67 0.18
CA ALA A 24 5.50 -3.50 0.03
C ALA A 24 5.77 -4.96 0.45
N ARG A 25 6.92 -5.52 0.06
CA ARG A 25 7.33 -6.87 0.51
C ARG A 25 7.51 -6.95 2.02
N MET A 26 8.22 -5.99 2.61
CA MET A 26 8.40 -5.92 4.07
C MET A 26 7.05 -5.81 4.79
N LEU A 27 6.10 -5.04 4.22
CA LEU A 27 4.76 -4.88 4.80
C LEU A 27 4.02 -6.22 4.78
N VAL A 28 4.03 -6.91 3.63
CA VAL A 28 3.38 -8.22 3.47
C VAL A 28 3.97 -9.26 4.41
N GLU A 29 5.30 -9.30 4.54
CA GLU A 29 5.97 -10.18 5.50
C GLU A 29 5.52 -9.88 6.93
N ARG A 30 5.54 -8.60 7.32
CA ARG A 30 5.16 -8.18 8.66
C ARG A 30 3.69 -8.46 8.98
N LEU A 31 2.78 -8.24 8.04
CA LEU A 31 1.35 -8.56 8.18
C LEU A 31 1.14 -10.07 8.37
N ARG A 32 1.87 -10.91 7.64
CA ARG A 32 1.80 -12.36 7.80
C ARG A 32 2.33 -12.82 9.16
N GLU A 33 3.42 -12.21 9.66
CA GLU A 33 3.97 -12.50 10.98
C GLU A 33 2.96 -12.26 12.11
N ILE A 34 2.14 -11.22 12.00
CA ILE A 34 1.10 -10.88 12.99
C ILE A 34 -0.24 -11.60 12.73
N GLY A 35 -0.27 -12.55 11.79
CA GLY A 35 -1.42 -13.41 11.53
C GLY A 35 -2.49 -12.81 10.59
N ILE A 36 -2.18 -11.72 9.89
CA ILE A 36 -3.08 -11.15 8.88
C ILE A 36 -2.84 -11.87 7.54
N PRO A 37 -3.86 -12.56 6.98
CA PRO A 37 -3.72 -13.25 5.71
C PRO A 37 -3.67 -12.25 4.56
N VAL A 38 -2.55 -12.23 3.82
CA VAL A 38 -2.34 -11.32 2.68
C VAL A 38 -1.86 -12.08 1.45
N VAL A 39 -2.55 -11.87 0.32
CA VAL A 39 -2.10 -12.26 -1.02
C VAL A 39 -1.41 -11.07 -1.64
N TYR A 40 -0.18 -11.25 -2.13
CA TYR A 40 0.60 -10.18 -2.73
C TYR A 40 1.03 -10.55 -4.14
N GLU A 41 0.71 -9.68 -5.10
CA GLU A 41 0.99 -9.82 -6.52
C GLU A 41 1.81 -8.62 -7.01
N GLU A 42 2.76 -8.85 -7.91
CA GLU A 42 3.60 -7.80 -8.49
C GLU A 42 3.37 -7.75 -10.00
N VAL A 43 3.04 -6.56 -10.51
CA VAL A 43 2.90 -6.28 -11.94
C VAL A 43 4.07 -5.39 -12.34
N THR A 44 4.86 -5.86 -13.30
CA THR A 44 5.93 -5.05 -13.89
C THR A 44 5.38 -4.28 -15.10
N VAL A 45 5.49 -2.96 -15.03
CA VAL A 45 5.08 -2.04 -16.09
C VAL A 45 6.32 -1.65 -16.90
N PRO A 46 6.31 -1.75 -18.24
CA PRO A 46 7.44 -1.38 -19.07
C PRO A 46 7.59 0.14 -19.23
N ALA A 47 7.80 0.85 -18.12
CA ALA A 47 7.99 2.29 -18.05
C ALA A 47 9.15 2.64 -17.10
N LEU A 48 9.84 3.74 -17.38
CA LEU A 48 10.85 4.29 -16.47
C LEU A 48 10.16 5.17 -15.42
N ASP A 49 10.63 5.11 -14.17
CA ASP A 49 10.13 6.01 -13.13
C ASP A 49 10.30 7.47 -13.55
N PHE A 50 9.29 8.31 -13.26
CA PHE A 50 9.29 9.76 -13.55
C PHE A 50 9.23 10.15 -15.04
N GLU A 51 9.26 9.19 -15.96
CA GLU A 51 8.86 9.36 -17.37
C GLU A 51 7.37 9.03 -17.50
N GLU A 52 6.52 9.85 -16.87
CA GLU A 52 5.05 9.71 -16.85
C GLU A 52 4.52 8.47 -16.10
N PHE A 53 5.39 7.75 -15.41
CA PHE A 53 5.03 6.62 -14.55
C PHE A 53 5.41 6.88 -13.09
N GLU A 54 4.42 6.73 -12.22
CA GLU A 54 4.59 6.67 -10.77
C GLU A 54 4.16 5.26 -10.30
N PRO A 55 5.01 4.52 -9.57
CA PRO A 55 4.60 3.23 -9.04
C PRO A 55 3.50 3.40 -8.01
N PHE A 56 2.61 2.42 -7.91
CA PHE A 56 1.50 2.46 -6.96
C PHE A 56 1.13 1.06 -6.49
N VAL A 57 0.41 0.97 -5.36
CA VAL A 57 -0.06 -0.30 -4.79
C VAL A 57 -1.56 -0.21 -4.56
N LYS A 58 -2.28 -1.27 -4.92
CA LYS A 58 -3.70 -1.41 -4.65
C LYS A 58 -3.93 -2.48 -3.58
N MET A 59 -4.80 -2.16 -2.63
CA MET A 59 -5.44 -3.09 -1.73
C MET A 59 -6.86 -3.35 -2.25
N ASP A 60 -7.08 -4.53 -2.82
CA ASP A 60 -8.23 -4.84 -3.70
C ASP A 60 -8.42 -3.74 -4.76
N ASP A 61 -9.50 -2.95 -4.66
CA ASP A 61 -9.84 -1.87 -5.60
C ASP A 61 -9.40 -0.47 -5.11
N THR A 62 -8.81 -0.36 -3.91
CA THR A 62 -8.40 0.91 -3.30
C THR A 62 -6.90 1.10 -3.43
N GLU A 63 -6.47 2.25 -3.93
CA GLU A 63 -5.04 2.61 -3.93
C GLU A 63 -4.57 2.94 -2.52
N VAL A 64 -3.46 2.34 -2.10
CA VAL A 64 -2.86 2.55 -0.79
C VAL A 64 -1.48 3.18 -0.96
N TYR A 65 -1.17 4.12 -0.08
CA TYR A 65 0.09 4.82 -0.14
C TYR A 65 1.20 3.98 0.48
N ILE A 66 2.16 3.55 -0.34
CA ILE A 66 3.40 2.93 0.11
C ILE A 66 4.56 3.87 -0.25
N PRO A 67 5.32 4.41 0.70
CA PRO A 67 6.37 5.37 0.40
C PRO A 67 7.47 4.80 -0.49
N SER A 68 7.97 5.59 -1.44
CA SER A 68 9.17 5.29 -2.26
C SER A 68 10.49 5.71 -1.58
N VAL A 69 10.50 5.74 -0.24
CA VAL A 69 11.65 6.10 0.60
C VAL A 69 11.82 5.09 1.73
N HIS A 70 12.91 5.15 2.50
CA HIS A 70 13.04 4.31 3.69
C HIS A 70 11.93 4.65 4.70
N VAL A 71 11.30 3.62 5.27
CA VAL A 71 10.15 3.75 6.16
C VAL A 71 10.31 2.81 7.35
N ASP A 72 9.77 3.25 8.49
CA ASP A 72 9.56 2.41 9.66
C ASP A 72 8.40 1.44 9.39
N ILE A 73 8.70 0.15 9.37
CA ILE A 73 7.74 -0.85 8.90
C ILE A 73 6.53 -0.99 9.81
N ASP A 74 6.69 -0.83 11.12
CA ASP A 74 5.60 -0.97 12.07
C ASP A 74 4.58 0.17 11.89
N LYS A 75 5.05 1.40 11.57
CA LYS A 75 4.15 2.52 11.22
C LYS A 75 3.39 2.29 9.92
N LEU A 76 4.02 1.65 8.95
CA LEU A 76 3.37 1.32 7.69
C LEU A 76 2.29 0.24 7.89
N VAL A 77 2.53 -0.72 8.80
CA VAL A 77 1.52 -1.71 9.23
C VAL A 77 0.33 -1.02 9.92
N ASP A 78 0.58 -0.10 10.85
CA ASP A 78 -0.49 0.65 11.54
C ASP A 78 -1.37 1.43 10.55
N TYR A 79 -0.73 2.09 9.58
CA TYR A 79 -1.43 2.76 8.49
C TYR A 79 -2.29 1.77 7.68
N PHE A 80 -1.72 0.64 7.28
CA PHE A 80 -2.40 -0.35 6.46
C PHE A 80 -3.63 -0.93 7.17
N ILE A 81 -3.50 -1.29 8.44
CA ILE A 81 -4.61 -1.78 9.28
C ILE A 81 -5.69 -0.70 9.40
N SER A 82 -5.31 0.56 9.57
CA SER A 82 -6.27 1.67 9.66
C SER A 82 -7.08 1.84 8.38
N VAL A 83 -6.46 1.72 7.21
CA VAL A 83 -7.16 1.79 5.91
C VAL A 83 -8.11 0.60 5.74
N GLU A 84 -7.68 -0.61 6.10
CA GLU A 84 -8.53 -1.80 6.00
C GLU A 84 -9.73 -1.72 6.96
N LEU A 85 -9.52 -1.27 8.20
CA LEU A 85 -10.61 -1.02 9.15
C LEU A 85 -11.59 0.05 8.64
N ALA A 86 -11.09 1.12 8.03
CA ALA A 86 -11.93 2.15 7.42
C ALA A 86 -12.75 1.62 6.24
N ARG A 87 -12.21 0.69 5.44
CA ARG A 87 -12.96 0.02 4.36
C ARG A 87 -14.06 -0.88 4.91
N LEU A 88 -13.79 -1.62 5.99
CA LEU A 88 -14.77 -2.50 6.63
C LEU A 88 -15.87 -1.75 7.38
N GLN A 89 -15.62 -0.49 7.75
CA GLN A 89 -16.59 0.39 8.39
C GLN A 89 -17.04 1.52 7.46
N PRO A 90 -18.15 1.39 6.72
CA PRO A 90 -18.67 2.46 5.87
C PRO A 90 -19.27 3.66 6.67
N LEU A 91 -18.91 3.85 7.94
CA LEU A 91 -19.57 4.76 8.87
C LEU A 91 -18.66 5.83 9.51
N LEU A 92 -17.37 5.88 9.19
CA LEU A 92 -16.54 6.99 9.66
C LEU A 92 -16.65 8.16 8.68
N PRO A 93 -17.19 9.33 9.11
CA PRO A 93 -17.22 10.49 8.26
C PRO A 93 -15.79 10.84 7.85
N ALA A 94 -15.60 11.19 6.58
CA ALA A 94 -14.31 11.66 6.09
C ALA A 94 -13.77 12.73 7.05
N PRO A 95 -12.49 12.65 7.46
CA PRO A 95 -11.91 13.67 8.32
C PRO A 95 -12.16 15.04 7.70
N PRO A 96 -12.58 16.05 8.49
CA PRO A 96 -12.92 17.35 7.94
C PRO A 96 -11.70 17.90 7.20
N LEU A 97 -11.85 18.13 5.90
CA LEU A 97 -10.88 18.93 5.16
C LEU A 97 -10.85 20.30 5.84
N HIS A 98 -9.69 20.70 6.35
CA HIS A 98 -9.48 22.08 6.74
C HIS A 98 -9.69 22.91 5.48
N ALA A 99 -10.86 23.56 5.38
CA ALA A 99 -11.05 24.62 4.41
C ALA A 99 -10.03 25.70 4.78
N GLU A 100 -8.99 25.83 3.97
CA GLU A 100 -8.06 26.95 4.07
C GLU A 100 -8.88 28.24 3.99
N GLY A 101 -8.72 29.09 5.02
CA GLY A 101 -9.25 30.44 5.09
C GLY A 101 -8.15 31.46 4.81
#